data_AF-A0A453HS99-F1
#
_entry.id   AF-A0A453HS99-F1
#
_cell.length_a   1.000
_cell.length_b   1.000
_cell.length_c   1.000
_cell.angle_alpha   90.00
_cell.angle_beta   90.00
_cell.angle_gamma   90.00
#
_symmetry.space_group_name_H-M   'P 1'
#
loop_
_entity.id
_entity.type
_entity.pdbx_description
1 polymer ?
#
loop_
_entity_poly.entity_id
_entity_poly.type
_entity_poly.pdbx_seq_one_letter_code
_entity_poly.pdbx_strand_id
1 'polypeptide(L)'
;MWKEELRWNETLIRRYQGRESLWNHRRFLSQWWVQHLLSCEETSLSNESLADLFLSQEIHLLSDCLGAPGDEFGETRVQVELAALYILWISEQDAAVKGKVEERLKSVGSLKEVLARACPEKSRLWTHLLHC
;
A
#
# COMPACT_ATOMS: atom_id res chain seq x y z
N MET A 1 16.12 12.19 -4.57
CA MET A 1 15.07 13.01 -3.93
C MET A 1 13.87 12.16 -3.51
N TRP A 2 13.05 11.60 -4.40
CA TRP A 2 11.82 10.89 -3.98
C TRP A 2 12.00 9.65 -3.10
N LYS A 3 13.09 8.88 -3.24
CA LYS A 3 13.36 7.73 -2.36
C LYS A 3 13.61 8.14 -0.91
N GLU A 4 14.29 9.28 -0.69
CA GLU A 4 14.55 9.80 0.65
C GLU A 4 13.28 10.37 1.27
N GLU A 5 12.47 11.08 0.47
CA GLU A 5 11.14 11.57 0.90
C GLU A 5 10.21 10.42 1.30
N LEU A 6 10.19 9.32 0.52
CA LEU A 6 9.44 8.11 0.90
C LEU A 6 9.94 7.55 2.24
N ARG A 7 11.26 7.45 2.46
CA ARG A 7 11.81 6.96 3.73
C ARG A 7 11.46 7.87 4.92
N TRP A 8 11.49 9.19 4.72
CA TRP A 8 11.07 10.15 5.74
C TRP A 8 9.58 10.03 6.03
N ASN A 9 8.74 9.96 5.00
CA ASN A 9 7.30 9.78 5.15
C ASN A 9 6.97 8.46 5.86
N GLU A 10 7.66 7.36 5.57
CA GLU A 10 7.52 6.08 6.30
C GLU A 10 7.82 6.24 7.80
N THR A 11 8.89 6.96 8.13
CA THR A 11 9.26 7.24 9.53
C THR A 11 8.18 8.03 10.24
N LEU A 12 7.60 9.03 9.57
CA LEU A 12 6.49 9.82 10.10
C LEU A 12 5.22 8.99 10.27
N ILE A 13 4.88 8.13 9.29
CA ILE A 13 3.73 7.22 9.34
C ILE A 13 3.84 6.26 10.53
N ARG A 14 5.03 5.71 10.80
CA ARG A 14 5.25 4.85 11.97
C ARG A 14 5.13 5.61 13.30
N ARG A 15 5.57 6.87 13.33
CA ARG A 15 5.58 7.69 14.55
C ARG A 15 4.24 8.34 14.87
N TYR A 16 3.49 8.77 13.86
CA TYR A 16 2.25 9.53 13.98
C TYR A 16 1.12 8.77 13.32
N GLN A 17 0.63 7.74 14.02
CA GLN A 17 -0.39 6.84 13.52
C GLN A 17 -1.72 7.56 13.26
N GLY A 18 -2.48 7.06 12.28
CA GLY A 18 -3.83 7.53 11.98
C GLY A 18 -3.91 8.92 11.33
N ARG A 19 -2.77 9.53 10.95
CA ARG A 19 -2.74 10.83 10.28
C ARG A 19 -2.94 10.65 8.77
N GLU A 20 -4.17 10.89 8.30
CA GLU A 20 -4.55 10.78 6.89
C GLU A 20 -3.66 11.62 5.95
N SER A 21 -3.23 12.81 6.38
CA SER A 21 -2.34 13.67 5.60
C SER A 21 -1.02 13.00 5.21
N LEU A 22 -0.47 12.13 6.07
CA LEU A 22 0.76 11.40 5.79
C LEU A 22 0.56 10.35 4.69
N TRP A 23 -0.59 9.68 4.68
CA TRP A 23 -0.96 8.69 3.67
C TRP A 23 -1.33 9.34 2.33
N ASN A 24 -1.98 10.50 2.37
CA ASN A 24 -2.19 11.32 1.16
C ASN A 24 -0.86 11.78 0.56
N HIS A 25 0.10 12.18 1.40
CA HIS A 25 1.43 12.51 0.94
C HIS A 25 2.18 11.27 0.39
N ARG A 26 2.06 10.10 1.04
CA ARG A 26 2.61 8.83 0.54
C ARG A 26 2.08 8.52 -0.85
N ARG A 27 0.76 8.64 -1.04
CA ARG A 27 0.09 8.45 -2.33
C ARG A 27 0.66 9.37 -3.42
N PHE A 28 0.84 10.65 -3.10
CA PHE A 28 1.46 11.62 -4.01
C PHE A 28 2.89 11.22 -4.38
N LEU A 29 3.74 10.87 -3.39
CA LEU A 29 5.12 10.45 -3.65
C LEU A 29 5.20 9.15 -4.47
N SER A 30 4.24 8.26 -4.26
CA SER A 30 4.20 6.94 -4.90
C SER A 30 3.65 6.97 -6.30
N GLN A 31 2.91 8.03 -6.67
CA GLN A 31 2.29 8.17 -7.99
C GLN A 31 3.29 8.01 -9.13
N TRP A 32 4.49 8.60 -9.02
CA TRP A 32 5.50 8.45 -10.06
C TRP A 32 5.98 7.01 -10.21
N TRP A 33 6.22 6.30 -9.10
CA TRP A 33 6.65 4.90 -9.12
C TRP A 33 5.57 4.01 -9.71
N VAL A 34 4.31 4.26 -9.36
CA VAL A 34 3.18 3.51 -9.93
C VAL A 34 3.02 3.80 -11.42
N GLN A 35 3.19 5.05 -11.88
CA GLN A 35 3.18 5.34 -13.33
C GLN A 35 4.35 4.68 -14.07
N HIS A 36 5.53 4.64 -13.46
CA HIS A 36 6.69 3.98 -14.05
C HIS A 36 6.52 2.46 -14.10
N LEU A 37 5.88 1.85 -13.09
CA LEU A 37 5.45 0.45 -13.09
C LEU A 37 4.59 0.11 -14.32
N LEU A 38 3.72 1.02 -14.77
CA LEU A 38 2.91 0.87 -15.98
C LEU A 38 3.72 0.97 -17.27
N SER A 39 4.78 1.76 -17.25
CA SER A 39 5.55 2.10 -18.45
C SER A 39 6.71 1.12 -18.73
N CYS A 40 7.13 0.33 -17.73
CA CYS A 40 8.36 -0.46 -17.79
C CYS A 40 8.22 -1.91 -18.30
N GLU A 41 7.02 -2.37 -18.67
CA GLU A 41 6.81 -3.78 -19.04
C GLU A 41 7.48 -4.22 -20.34
N GLU A 42 8.09 -3.32 -21.12
CA GLU A 42 8.69 -3.71 -22.41
C GLU A 42 10.18 -4.09 -22.37
N THR A 43 10.97 -3.84 -21.31
CA THR A 43 12.44 -3.74 -21.54
C THR A 43 13.47 -4.25 -20.53
N SER A 44 13.17 -5.00 -19.45
CA SER A 44 14.28 -5.48 -18.57
C SER A 44 14.26 -6.95 -18.15
N LEU A 45 15.32 -7.64 -18.57
CA LEU A 45 15.72 -9.03 -18.26
C LEU A 45 16.59 -9.13 -16.99
N SER A 46 16.38 -8.29 -15.97
CA SER A 46 17.21 -8.28 -14.75
C SER A 46 16.43 -8.70 -13.50
N ASN A 47 17.07 -9.52 -12.66
CA ASN A 47 16.58 -9.97 -11.36
C ASN A 47 16.20 -8.76 -10.47
N GLU A 48 14.91 -8.65 -10.14
CA GLU A 48 14.23 -7.56 -9.41
C GLU A 48 14.32 -6.16 -10.02
N SER A 49 13.20 -5.70 -10.58
CA SER A 49 13.06 -4.32 -11.03
C SER A 49 13.00 -3.37 -9.82
N LEU A 50 13.40 -2.10 -9.98
CA LEU A 50 13.19 -1.06 -8.95
C LEU A 50 11.72 -0.95 -8.51
N ALA A 51 10.83 -1.31 -9.43
CA ALA A 51 9.40 -1.43 -9.27
C ALA A 51 9.00 -2.55 -8.28
N ASP A 52 9.64 -3.72 -8.39
CA ASP A 52 9.47 -4.84 -7.44
C ASP A 52 9.95 -4.48 -6.04
N LEU A 53 11.10 -3.79 -5.95
CA LEU A 53 11.63 -3.33 -4.67
C LEU A 53 10.69 -2.33 -4.00
N PHE A 54 10.14 -1.39 -4.78
CA PHE A 54 9.15 -0.43 -4.30
C PHE A 54 7.91 -1.14 -3.75
N LEU A 55 7.26 -2.02 -4.52
CA LEU A 55 6.07 -2.73 -4.07
C LEU A 55 6.35 -3.58 -2.82
N SER A 56 7.51 -4.25 -2.76
CA SER A 56 7.90 -5.03 -1.59
C SER A 56 8.02 -4.18 -0.33
N GLN A 57 8.52 -2.94 -0.45
CA GLN A 57 8.58 -1.99 0.66
C GLN A 57 7.19 -1.52 1.10
N GLU A 58 6.29 -1.24 0.14
CA GLU A 58 4.92 -0.83 0.47
C GLU A 58 4.14 -1.98 1.16
N ILE A 59 4.31 -3.23 0.71
CA ILE A 59 3.70 -4.39 1.37
C ILE A 59 4.30 -4.63 2.76
N HIS A 60 5.60 -4.42 2.95
CA HIS A 60 6.22 -4.48 4.28
C HIS A 60 5.64 -3.41 5.21
N LEU A 61 5.47 -2.16 4.73
CA LEU A 61 4.86 -1.09 5.52
C LEU A 61 3.41 -1.42 5.90
N LEU A 62 2.64 -2.01 4.98
CA LEU A 62 1.30 -2.53 5.28
C LEU A 62 1.36 -3.61 6.39
N SER A 63 2.25 -4.59 6.26
CA SER A 63 2.41 -5.67 7.23
C SER A 63 2.76 -5.13 8.63
N ASP A 64 3.66 -4.14 8.71
CA ASP A 64 4.00 -3.47 9.97
C ASP A 64 2.79 -2.78 10.59
N CYS A 65 1.97 -2.10 9.79
CA CYS A 65 0.75 -1.46 10.28
C CYS A 65 -0.24 -2.50 10.82
N LEU A 66 -0.43 -3.62 10.11
CA LEU A 66 -1.34 -4.70 10.51
C LEU A 66 -0.88 -5.44 11.77
N GLY A 67 0.44 -5.49 12.01
CA GLY A 67 1.04 -6.10 13.19
C GLY A 67 1.20 -5.14 14.37
N ALA A 68 0.86 -3.86 14.22
CA ALA A 68 0.98 -2.88 15.29
C ALA A 68 0.04 -3.23 16.45
N PRO A 69 0.50 -3.12 17.72
CA PRO A 69 -0.37 -3.34 18.87
C PRO A 69 -1.46 -2.29 18.89
N GLY A 70 -2.69 -2.69 19.22
CA GLY A 70 -3.80 -1.74 19.35
C GLY A 70 -3.51 -0.68 20.41
N ASP A 71 -3.89 0.56 20.11
CA ASP A 71 -3.76 1.69 21.02
C ASP A 71 -5.10 2.04 21.69
N GLU A 72 -5.02 2.77 22.80
CA GLU A 72 -6.19 3.20 23.59
C GLU A 72 -7.06 4.23 22.84
N PHE A 73 -6.49 4.97 21.89
CA PHE A 73 -7.15 6.07 21.19
C PHE A 73 -7.69 5.67 19.80
N GLY A 74 -7.48 4.43 19.38
CA GLY A 74 -7.92 3.89 18.09
C GLY A 74 -7.12 4.42 16.89
N GLU A 75 -6.00 5.11 17.10
CA GLU A 75 -5.12 5.60 16.04
C GLU A 75 -4.52 4.45 15.21
N THR A 76 -4.21 3.31 15.83
CA THR A 76 -3.73 2.08 15.19
C THR A 76 -4.79 1.50 14.26
N ARG A 77 -6.06 1.52 14.67
CA ARG A 77 -7.14 1.04 13.79
C ARG A 77 -7.26 1.92 12.53
N VAL A 78 -7.22 3.23 12.70
CA VAL A 78 -7.23 4.19 11.58
C VAL A 78 -5.99 4.01 10.70
N GLN A 79 -4.82 3.77 11.30
CA GLN A 79 -3.57 3.52 10.59
C GLN A 79 -3.65 2.29 9.69
N VAL A 80 -4.15 1.18 10.23
CA VAL A 80 -4.33 -0.08 9.49
C VAL A 80 -5.28 0.11 8.31
N GLU A 81 -6.38 0.82 8.54
CA GLU A 81 -7.34 1.17 7.50
C GLU A 81 -6.68 2.01 6.38
N LEU A 82 -5.97 3.07 6.73
CA LEU A 82 -5.30 3.94 5.76
C LEU A 82 -4.25 3.17 4.95
N ALA A 83 -3.48 2.28 5.59
CA ALA A 83 -2.52 1.42 4.93
C ALA A 83 -3.18 0.47 3.91
N ALA A 84 -4.28 -0.19 4.31
CA ALA A 84 -4.99 -1.11 3.44
C ALA A 84 -5.63 -0.39 2.23
N LEU A 85 -6.25 0.78 2.46
CA LEU A 85 -6.82 1.59 1.39
C LEU A 85 -5.76 2.15 0.44
N TYR A 86 -4.57 2.43 0.94
CA TYR A 86 -3.44 2.84 0.11
C TYR A 86 -2.96 1.71 -0.82
N ILE A 87 -2.85 0.46 -0.32
CA ILE A 87 -2.52 -0.69 -1.18
C ILE A 87 -3.62 -0.97 -2.21
N LEU A 88 -4.90 -0.86 -1.81
CA LEU A 88 -6.02 -0.92 -2.75
C LEU A 88 -5.90 0.16 -3.84
N TRP A 89 -5.53 1.39 -3.47
CA TRP A 89 -5.33 2.43 -4.48
C TRP A 89 -4.21 2.08 -5.48
N ILE A 90 -3.09 1.51 -5.01
CA ILE A 90 -2.01 1.07 -5.90
C ILE A 90 -2.51 -0.02 -6.86
N SER A 91 -3.22 -1.03 -6.36
CA SER A 91 -3.70 -2.15 -7.20
C SER A 91 -4.70 -1.69 -8.27
N GLU A 92 -5.45 -0.64 -7.99
CA GLU A 92 -6.46 -0.09 -8.91
C GLU A 92 -5.89 0.91 -9.93
N GLN A 93 -4.57 1.01 -10.09
CA GLN A 93 -3.98 1.84 -11.14
C GLN A 93 -3.95 1.15 -12.51
N ASP A 94 -3.77 -0.18 -12.56
CA ASP A 94 -3.75 -0.99 -13.78
C ASP A 94 -3.76 -2.50 -13.47
N ALA A 95 -4.17 -3.33 -14.43
CA ALA A 95 -4.21 -4.79 -14.30
C ALA A 95 -2.84 -5.44 -14.02
N ALA A 96 -1.76 -4.95 -14.64
CA ALA A 96 -0.42 -5.46 -14.40
C ALA A 96 0.08 -5.12 -12.98
N VAL A 97 -0.22 -3.91 -12.51
CA VAL A 97 0.08 -3.49 -11.13
C VAL A 97 -0.73 -4.33 -10.14
N LYS A 98 -2.01 -4.56 -10.42
CA LYS A 98 -2.87 -5.44 -9.62
C LYS A 98 -2.26 -6.83 -9.45
N GLY A 99 -1.82 -7.46 -10.54
CA GLY A 99 -1.16 -8.76 -10.50
C GLY A 99 0.11 -8.78 -9.64
N LYS A 100 0.97 -7.76 -9.77
CA LYS A 100 2.20 -7.63 -8.95
C LYS A 100 1.90 -7.41 -7.47
N VAL A 101 0.92 -6.56 -7.16
CA VAL A 101 0.46 -6.32 -5.78
C VAL A 101 -0.08 -7.61 -5.17
N GLU A 102 -0.95 -8.34 -5.88
CA GLU A 102 -1.50 -9.61 -5.43
C GLU A 102 -0.43 -10.68 -5.21
N GLU A 103 0.57 -10.77 -6.09
CA GLU A 103 1.69 -11.70 -5.92
C GLU A 103 2.46 -11.43 -4.63
N ARG A 104 2.79 -10.16 -4.36
CA ARG A 104 3.56 -9.76 -3.17
C ARG A 104 2.74 -9.82 -1.88
N LEU A 105 1.43 -9.59 -1.96
CA LEU A 105 0.51 -9.69 -0.82
C LEU A 105 0.34 -11.13 -0.29
N LYS A 106 0.67 -12.17 -1.07
CA LYS A 106 0.49 -13.57 -0.65
C LYS A 106 1.09 -13.91 0.72
N SER A 107 2.15 -13.22 1.15
CA SER A 107 2.77 -13.41 2.48
C SER A 107 1.94 -12.82 3.63
N VAL A 108 1.08 -11.83 3.34
CA VAL A 108 0.25 -11.10 4.32
C VAL A 108 -1.21 -11.59 4.29
N GLY A 109 -1.68 -12.05 3.13
CA GLY A 109 -3.05 -12.45 2.84
C GLY A 109 -3.57 -11.80 1.57
N SER A 110 -4.68 -12.28 1.02
CA SER A 110 -5.29 -11.64 -0.15
C SER A 110 -5.70 -10.19 0.15
N LEU A 111 -5.71 -9.32 -0.87
CA LEU A 111 -6.11 -7.92 -0.70
C LEU A 111 -7.50 -7.81 -0.05
N LYS A 112 -8.43 -8.70 -0.42
CA LYS A 112 -9.75 -8.80 0.18
C LYS A 112 -9.72 -9.12 1.68
N GLU A 113 -8.88 -10.08 2.11
CA GLU A 113 -8.72 -10.42 3.52
C GLU A 113 -8.08 -9.27 4.31
N VAL A 114 -7.10 -8.59 3.73
CA VAL A 114 -6.48 -7.41 4.32
C VAL A 114 -7.53 -6.32 4.55
N LEU A 115 -8.34 -6.00 3.55
CA LEU A 115 -9.39 -4.99 3.63
C LEU A 115 -10.52 -5.40 4.60
N ALA A 116 -10.92 -6.67 4.61
CA ALA A 116 -11.92 -7.17 5.54
C ALA A 116 -11.47 -7.06 7.00
N ARG A 117 -10.18 -7.27 7.27
CA ARG A 117 -9.59 -7.07 8.60
C ARG A 117 -9.43 -5.59 8.96
N ALA A 118 -9.00 -4.77 7.99
CA ALA A 118 -8.64 -3.38 8.23
C ALA A 118 -9.85 -2.44 8.34
N CYS A 119 -10.83 -2.58 7.45
CA CYS A 119 -11.99 -1.69 7.36
C CYS A 119 -13.27 -2.45 6.97
N PRO A 120 -13.76 -3.37 7.83
CA PRO A 120 -14.96 -4.15 7.54
C PRO A 120 -16.21 -3.29 7.31
N GLU A 121 -16.28 -2.13 7.96
CA GLU A 121 -17.37 -1.16 7.82
C GLU A 121 -17.48 -0.61 6.39
N LYS A 122 -16.37 -0.59 5.63
CA LYS A 122 -16.31 -0.12 4.25
C LYS A 122 -16.43 -1.26 3.22
N SER A 123 -16.92 -2.44 3.64
CA SER A 123 -17.01 -3.63 2.79
C SER A 123 -17.66 -3.43 1.45
N ARG A 124 -18.78 -2.72 1.40
CA ARG A 124 -19.47 -2.41 0.14
C ARG A 124 -18.60 -1.59 -0.81
N LEU A 125 -17.87 -0.61 -0.30
CA LEU A 125 -17.01 0.27 -1.10
C LEU A 125 -15.87 -0.53 -1.73
N TRP A 126 -15.08 -1.23 -0.92
CA TRP A 126 -13.92 -1.93 -1.46
C TRP A 126 -14.31 -3.18 -2.25
N THR A 127 -15.46 -3.82 -1.98
CA THR A 127 -15.94 -4.93 -2.82
C THR A 127 -16.29 -4.43 -4.22
N HIS A 128 -16.88 -3.24 -4.32
CA HIS A 128 -17.16 -2.64 -5.62
C HIS A 128 -15.87 -2.34 -6.38
N LEU A 129 -14.88 -1.72 -5.72
CA LEU A 129 -13.59 -1.39 -6.33
C LEU A 129 -12.82 -2.63 -6.78
N LEU A 130 -12.82 -3.73 -6.01
CA LEU A 130 -12.13 -4.95 -6.41
C LEU A 130 -12.71 -5.64 -7.65
N HIS A 131 -13.99 -5.39 -7.97
CA HIS A 131 -14.74 -6.00 -9.07
C HIS A 131 -14.84 -5.10 -10.32
N CYS A 132 -14.31 -3.88 -10.27
CA CYS A 132 -14.13 -3.02 -11.43
C CYS A 132 -12.81 -3.35 -12.14
#